data_AF-A0A0F2LMK1-F1
#
_entry.id   AF-A0A0F2LMK1-F1
#
_cell.length_a   1.000
_cell.length_b   1.000
_cell.length_c   1.000
_cell.angle_alpha   90.00
_cell.angle_beta   90.00
_cell.angle_gamma   90.00
#
_symmetry.space_group_name_H-M   'P 1'
#
loop_
_entity.id
_entity.type
_entity.pdbx_description
1 polymer ?
#
loop_
_entity_poly.entity_id
_entity_poly.type
_entity_poly.pdbx_seq_one_letter_code
_entity_poly.pdbx_strand_id
1 'polypeptide(L)'
;MISQNSVIGKGSEIGKGVFLKNSILMDNVKVGDYSYLVGTIIADKSRIGKWNHLREDTIVGEEVLTRDGVLLNRETIILPNKEVTEPIYERGKIIL
;
A
#
# COMPACT_ATOMS: atom_id res chain seq x y z
N MET A 1 2.11 -5.89 15.31
CA MET A 1 1.55 -4.65 15.89
C MET A 1 0.74 -4.00 14.79
N ILE A 2 -0.58 -4.00 14.90
CA ILE A 2 -1.46 -3.40 13.88
C ILE A 2 -1.88 -2.02 14.36
N SER A 3 -1.73 -1.03 13.47
CA SER A 3 -2.43 0.25 13.43
C SER A 3 -2.11 1.29 14.50
N GLN A 4 -0.84 1.49 14.87
CA GLN A 4 -0.50 2.72 15.60
C GLN A 4 -0.80 3.92 14.69
N ASN A 5 -1.80 4.73 15.08
CA ASN A 5 -2.27 5.91 14.34
C ASN A 5 -2.65 5.62 12.88
N SER A 6 -3.24 4.46 12.60
CA SER A 6 -3.72 4.12 11.26
C SER A 6 -5.25 4.05 11.21
N VAL A 7 -5.81 4.42 10.05
CA VAL A 7 -7.23 4.29 9.73
C VAL A 7 -7.41 3.11 8.78
N ILE A 8 -8.40 2.26 9.06
CA ILE A 8 -8.76 1.13 8.21
C ILE A 8 -10.22 1.29 7.81
N GLY A 9 -10.47 1.48 6.53
CA GLY A 9 -11.79 1.63 5.93
C GLY A 9 -12.62 0.36 6.01
N LYS A 10 -13.91 0.51 5.71
CA LYS A 10 -14.90 -0.56 5.77
C LYS A 10 -14.59 -1.63 4.72
N GLY A 11 -14.71 -2.90 5.12
CA GLY A 11 -14.50 -4.04 4.21
C GLY A 11 -13.04 -4.31 3.85
N SER A 12 -12.10 -3.57 4.44
CA SER A 12 -10.67 -3.80 4.22
C SER A 12 -10.18 -5.04 4.98
N GLU A 13 -9.32 -5.82 4.32
CA GLU A 13 -8.80 -7.09 4.81
C GLU A 13 -7.29 -6.97 5.02
N ILE A 14 -6.84 -7.27 6.25
CA ILE A 14 -5.42 -7.19 6.62
C ILE A 14 -4.87 -8.59 6.83
N GLY A 15 -3.88 -8.95 6.02
CA GLY A 15 -3.20 -10.25 6.09
C GLY A 15 -2.44 -10.48 7.39
N LYS A 16 -2.05 -11.74 7.61
CA LYS A 16 -1.29 -12.17 8.77
C LYS A 16 0.07 -11.46 8.80
N GLY A 17 0.46 -10.97 9.98
CA GLY A 17 1.80 -10.42 10.19
C GLY A 17 2.07 -9.08 9.50
N VAL A 18 1.05 -8.43 8.93
CA VAL A 18 1.18 -7.08 8.38
C VAL A 18 1.60 -6.10 9.46
N PHE A 19 2.58 -5.27 9.14
CA PHE A 19 2.96 -4.12 9.94
C PHE A 19 2.38 -2.86 9.30
N LEU A 20 1.46 -2.21 10.01
CA LEU A 20 0.75 -1.01 9.54
C LEU A 20 0.91 0.10 10.59
N LYS A 21 1.47 1.25 10.18
CA LYS A 21 1.71 2.39 11.09
C LYS A 21 1.57 3.73 10.37
N ASN A 22 0.89 4.69 10.99
CA ASN A 22 0.69 6.03 10.44
C ASN A 22 0.13 6.01 9.00
N SER A 23 -0.79 5.08 8.70
CA SER A 23 -1.29 4.85 7.34
C SER A 23 -2.80 4.93 7.28
N ILE A 24 -3.34 5.24 6.10
CA ILE A 24 -4.76 5.27 5.81
C ILE A 24 -5.03 4.23 4.72
N LEU A 25 -5.86 3.25 5.04
CA LEU A 25 -6.44 2.33 4.07
C LEU A 25 -7.90 2.74 3.91
N MET A 26 -8.33 3.09 2.70
CA MET A 26 -9.74 3.39 2.42
C MET A 26 -10.58 2.11 2.35
N ASP A 27 -11.77 2.15 1.77
CA ASP A 27 -12.71 1.04 1.80
C ASP A 27 -12.30 -0.09 0.84
N ASN A 28 -12.56 -1.32 1.26
CA ASN A 28 -12.33 -2.54 0.47
C ASN A 28 -10.87 -2.75 0.02
N VAL A 29 -9.90 -2.20 0.75
CA VAL A 29 -8.47 -2.42 0.51
C VAL A 29 -8.06 -3.80 1.03
N LYS A 30 -7.30 -4.55 0.24
CA LYS A 30 -6.74 -5.85 0.66
C LYS A 30 -5.24 -5.76 0.78
N VAL A 31 -4.69 -6.13 1.93
CA VAL A 31 -3.25 -6.17 2.17
C VAL A 31 -2.80 -7.61 2.39
N GLY A 32 -1.91 -8.10 1.53
CA GLY A 32 -1.33 -9.42 1.61
C GLY A 32 -0.42 -9.60 2.84
N ASP A 33 -0.29 -10.85 3.27
CA ASP A 33 0.48 -11.26 4.45
C ASP A 33 1.91 -10.69 4.48
N TYR A 34 2.38 -10.41 5.69
CA TYR A 34 3.75 -9.98 6.00
C TYR A 34 4.22 -8.70 5.27
N SER A 35 3.28 -7.88 4.80
CA SER A 35 3.60 -6.59 4.20
C SER A 35 3.87 -5.51 5.24
N TYR A 36 4.75 -4.58 4.89
CA TYR A 36 5.19 -3.46 5.71
C TYR A 36 4.74 -2.14 5.09
N LEU A 37 3.81 -1.46 5.77
CA LEU A 37 3.16 -0.25 5.31
C LEU A 37 3.32 0.84 6.37
N VAL A 38 4.08 1.90 6.05
CA VAL A 38 4.32 3.01 6.98
C VAL A 38 4.14 4.34 6.27
N GLY A 39 3.30 5.22 6.83
CA GLY A 39 3.14 6.58 6.31
C GLY A 39 2.45 6.62 4.95
N THR A 40 1.50 5.71 4.70
CA THR A 40 0.96 5.47 3.36
C THR A 40 -0.53 5.76 3.26
N ILE A 41 -0.99 6.21 2.10
CA ILE A 41 -2.41 6.33 1.76
C ILE A 41 -2.72 5.32 0.65
N ILE A 42 -3.67 4.42 0.89
CA ILE A 42 -4.13 3.44 -0.09
C ILE A 42 -5.61 3.64 -0.32
N ALA A 43 -5.97 4.06 -1.54
CA ALA A 43 -7.35 4.36 -1.92
C ALA A 43 -8.18 3.11 -2.20
N ASP A 44 -9.47 3.32 -2.42
CA ASP A 44 -10.48 2.27 -2.41
C ASP A 44 -10.17 1.11 -3.35
N LYS A 45 -10.59 -0.10 -2.94
CA LYS A 45 -10.53 -1.35 -3.71
C LYS A 45 -9.13 -1.80 -4.15
N SER A 46 -8.07 -1.11 -3.73
CA SER A 46 -6.70 -1.46 -4.06
C SER A 46 -6.26 -2.75 -3.37
N ARG A 47 -5.38 -3.49 -4.03
CA ARG A 47 -4.87 -4.79 -3.58
C ARG A 47 -3.36 -4.72 -3.49
N ILE A 48 -2.85 -4.76 -2.27
CA ILE A 48 -1.43 -4.85 -1.99
C ILE A 48 -1.05 -6.33 -1.86
N GLY A 49 -0.09 -6.78 -2.66
CA GLY A 49 0.42 -8.16 -2.60
C GLY A 49 1.06 -8.52 -1.25
N LYS A 50 1.51 -9.77 -1.13
CA LYS A 50 2.26 -10.26 0.05
C LYS A 50 3.68 -9.70 0.06
N TRP A 51 4.30 -9.63 1.24
CA TRP A 51 5.71 -9.21 1.39
C TRP A 51 6.04 -7.84 0.76
N ASN A 52 5.04 -6.97 0.65
CA ASN A 52 5.23 -5.66 0.05
C ASN A 52 5.88 -4.70 1.06
N HIS A 53 6.66 -3.74 0.57
CA HIS A 53 7.27 -2.70 1.38
C HIS A 53 6.89 -1.32 0.84
N LEU A 54 5.91 -0.70 1.48
CA LEU A 54 5.43 0.63 1.14
C LEU A 54 5.99 1.63 2.16
N ARG A 55 6.83 2.55 1.68
CA ARG A 55 7.51 3.54 2.50
C ARG A 55 6.72 4.84 2.65
N GLU A 56 7.22 5.70 3.52
CA GLU A 56 6.57 6.93 3.94
C GLU A 56 6.22 7.85 2.77
N ASP A 57 5.12 8.58 2.91
CA ASP A 57 4.59 9.53 1.93
C ASP A 57 4.21 8.90 0.58
N THR A 58 3.99 7.58 0.55
CA THR A 58 3.52 6.88 -0.65
C THR A 58 1.99 6.98 -0.78
N ILE A 59 1.52 7.31 -1.98
CA ILE A 59 0.10 7.39 -2.33
C ILE A 59 -0.22 6.33 -3.39
N VAL A 60 -1.21 5.49 -3.10
CA VAL A 60 -1.72 4.47 -4.01
C VAL A 60 -3.16 4.83 -4.40
N GLY A 61 -3.39 5.08 -5.68
CA GLY A 61 -4.70 5.41 -6.23
C GLY A 61 -5.73 4.27 -6.15
N GLU A 62 -6.96 4.56 -6.57
CA GLU A 62 -8.08 3.60 -6.56
C GLU A 62 -7.79 2.42 -7.52
N GLU A 63 -8.23 1.22 -7.15
CA GLU A 63 -8.12 0.02 -7.99
C GLU A 63 -6.68 -0.27 -8.47
N VAL A 64 -5.69 0.04 -7.64
CA VAL A 64 -4.29 -0.32 -7.89
C VAL A 64 -4.00 -1.73 -7.39
N LEU A 65 -3.26 -2.51 -8.17
CA LEU A 65 -2.76 -3.82 -7.81
C LEU A 65 -1.22 -3.77 -7.69
N THR A 66 -0.68 -4.17 -6.54
CA THR A 66 0.75 -4.49 -6.44
C THR A 66 0.95 -6.01 -6.41
N ARG A 67 1.97 -6.49 -7.11
CA ARG A 67 2.37 -7.91 -7.03
C ARG A 67 3.11 -8.18 -5.73
N ASP A 68 3.27 -9.46 -5.42
CA ASP A 68 4.01 -9.90 -4.22
C ASP A 68 5.47 -9.43 -4.30
N GLY A 69 6.00 -8.96 -3.17
CA GLY A 69 7.40 -8.52 -3.06
C GLY A 69 7.72 -7.13 -3.65
N VAL A 70 6.72 -6.33 -4.00
CA VAL A 70 6.95 -4.97 -4.52
C VAL A 70 7.39 -4.02 -3.40
N LEU A 71 8.42 -3.22 -3.69
CA LEU A 71 8.81 -2.06 -2.88
C LEU A 71 8.34 -0.78 -3.57
N LEU A 72 7.67 0.10 -2.82
CA LEU A 72 7.41 1.48 -3.21
C LEU A 72 8.28 2.37 -2.33
N ASN A 73 9.24 3.06 -2.93
CA ASN A 73 10.10 3.96 -2.18
C ASN A 73 9.32 5.22 -1.74
N ARG A 74 9.92 6.03 -0.86
CA ARG A 74 9.28 7.22 -0.30
C ARG A 74 8.74 8.14 -1.38
N GLU A 75 7.63 8.81 -1.10
CA GLU A 75 7.00 9.80 -1.98
C GLU A 75 6.57 9.22 -3.35
N THR A 76 6.46 7.89 -3.47
CA THR A 76 5.94 7.27 -4.69
C THR A 76 4.45 7.54 -4.83
N ILE A 77 4.00 7.95 -6.01
CA ILE A 77 2.58 8.15 -6.32
C ILE A 77 2.21 7.20 -7.45
N ILE A 78 1.20 6.36 -7.22
CA ILE A 78 0.63 5.48 -8.25
C ILE A 78 -0.75 5.99 -8.59
N LEU A 79 -0.98 6.31 -9.87
CA LEU A 79 -2.30 6.71 -10.35
C LEU A 79 -3.32 5.56 -10.32
N PRO A 80 -4.63 5.87 -10.36
CA PRO A 80 -5.67 4.84 -10.33
C PRO A 80 -5.56 3.83 -11.49
N ASN A 81 -6.10 2.63 -11.27
CA ASN A 81 -6.19 1.55 -12.27
C ASN A 81 -4.83 1.10 -12.82
N LYS A 82 -3.81 1.09 -11.95
CA LYS A 82 -2.46 0.64 -12.31
C LYS A 82 -2.13 -0.70 -11.70
N GLU A 83 -1.25 -1.40 -12.38
CA GLU A 83 -0.63 -2.60 -11.86
C GLU A 83 0.87 -2.36 -11.70
N VAL A 84 1.37 -2.58 -10.49
CA VAL A 84 2.80 -2.51 -10.19
C VAL A 84 3.32 -3.92 -10.02
N THR A 85 4.09 -4.36 -11.01
CA THR A 85 4.69 -5.70 -11.07
C THR A 85 6.13 -5.73 -10.57
N GLU A 86 6.80 -4.57 -10.53
CA GLU A 86 8.22 -4.45 -10.20
C GLU A 86 8.46 -3.40 -9.11
N PRO A 87 9.54 -3.55 -8.32
CA PRO A 87 9.93 -2.55 -7.33
C PRO A 87 10.22 -1.16 -7.93
N ILE A 88 9.79 -0.11 -7.23
CA ILE A 88 10.09 1.28 -7.54
C ILE A 88 11.12 1.79 -6.53
N TYR A 89 12.38 1.78 -6.94
CA TYR A 89 13.50 2.22 -6.08
C TYR A 89 13.71 3.74 -6.07
N GLU A 90 13.21 4.45 -7.07
CA GLU A 90 13.35 5.90 -7.15
C GLU A 90 12.38 6.59 -6.18
N ARG A 91 12.88 7.59 -5.45
CA ARG A 91 12.06 8.42 -4.55
C ARG A 91 11.26 9.42 -5.37
N GLY A 92 10.01 9.68 -4.98
CA GLY A 92 9.20 10.71 -5.64
C GLY A 92 8.68 10.32 -7.02
N LYS A 93 8.81 9.04 -7.41
CA LYS A 93 8.40 8.59 -8.73
C LYS A 93 6.88 8.58 -8.85
N ILE A 94 6.38 9.15 -9.94
CA ILE A 94 4.96 9.11 -10.30
C ILE A 94 4.75 8.06 -11.38
N ILE A 95 3.88 7.09 -11.12
CA ILE A 95 3.46 6.06 -12.07
C ILE A 95 2.12 6.48 -12.66
N LEU A 96 2.15 6.80 -13.95
CA LEU A 96 1.02 7.34 -14.70
C LEU A 96 0.12 6.28 -15.31
#